data_AF-A0A9D0Q2W6-F1
#
_entry.id   AF-A0A9D0Q2W6-F1
#
_cell.length_a   1.000
_cell.length_b   1.000
_cell.length_c   1.000
_cell.angle_alpha   90.00
_cell.angle_beta   90.00
_cell.angle_gamma   90.00
#
_symmetry.space_group_name_H-M   'P 1'
#
loop_
_entity.id
_entity.type
_entity.pdbx_description
1 polymer ?
#
loop_
_entity_poly.entity_id
_entity_poly.type
_entity_poly.pdbx_seq_one_letter_code
_entity_poly.pdbx_strand_id
1 'polypeptide(L)'
;MKKIISVCWSLCLLCVPFVGFAENVDKVNEKEAKLELGRKTYYQNCYRCHEYGQRGAPMLGYEPDWEDRLKLGRDALIDSVIEGKGFMLPKATRDIKSREMVGLMVDYMTSTVTDEAIKNSPEMKAQVKRSKELANGMKFYGQACFSCHNTGRNGAPRLGDGLAWDERKKQGIEVLVKHVIAGHGRMIVKGGSDIQSSQKIESIVKYMLSTLEPSLN
;
A
#
# COMPACT_ATOMS: atom_id res chain seq x y z
N MET A 1 -26.83 -50.03 -14.86
CA MET A 1 -28.14 -50.01 -15.56
C MET A 1 -28.89 -48.74 -15.16
N LYS A 2 -29.55 -48.11 -16.14
CA LYS A 2 -30.32 -46.84 -16.13
C LYS A 2 -29.41 -45.59 -16.28
N LYS A 3 -29.31 -44.88 -17.42
CA LYS A 3 -30.17 -44.42 -18.54
C LYS A 3 -30.39 -42.90 -18.43
N ILE A 4 -29.94 -42.20 -19.49
CA ILE A 4 -30.55 -40.99 -20.11
C ILE A 4 -30.35 -39.72 -19.28
N ILE A 5 -29.74 -38.63 -19.79
CA ILE A 5 -30.35 -37.69 -20.76
C ILE A 5 -29.35 -37.30 -21.85
N SER A 6 -29.67 -37.72 -23.07
CA SER A 6 -29.19 -37.13 -24.32
C SER A 6 -29.98 -35.85 -24.58
N VAL A 7 -29.31 -34.71 -24.70
CA VAL A 7 -29.93 -33.49 -25.23
C VAL A 7 -29.47 -33.34 -26.66
N CYS A 8 -30.38 -33.65 -27.58
CA CYS A 8 -30.30 -33.36 -29.01
C CYS A 8 -29.84 -31.92 -29.25
N TRP A 9 -28.67 -31.76 -29.85
CA TRP A 9 -28.37 -30.56 -30.64
C TRP A 9 -28.95 -30.78 -32.05
N SER A 10 -30.27 -30.57 -32.17
CA SER A 10 -30.89 -30.40 -33.48
C SER A 10 -30.58 -28.99 -34.00
N LEU A 11 -29.95 -28.99 -35.18
CA LEU A 11 -29.77 -27.90 -36.14
C LEU A 11 -30.57 -26.61 -35.85
N CYS A 12 -29.83 -25.53 -35.58
CA CYS A 12 -30.22 -24.19 -36.02
C CYS A 12 -29.06 -23.62 -36.83
N LEU A 13 -29.19 -23.71 -38.17
CA LEU A 13 -28.34 -23.05 -39.15
C LEU A 13 -28.64 -21.55 -39.14
N LEU A 14 -28.07 -20.83 -38.18
CA LEU A 14 -27.75 -19.41 -38.30
C LEU A 14 -26.34 -19.22 -37.76
N CYS A 15 -25.37 -19.29 -38.67
CA CYS A 15 -23.96 -19.08 -38.40
C CYS A 15 -23.74 -17.58 -38.15
N VAL A 16 -24.01 -17.12 -36.92
CA VAL A 16 -23.43 -15.87 -36.43
C VAL A 16 -22.05 -16.23 -35.91
N PRO A 17 -20.96 -15.58 -36.35
CA PRO A 17 -19.63 -15.92 -35.88
C PRO A 17 -19.54 -15.64 -34.38
N PHE A 18 -19.55 -16.70 -33.56
CA PHE A 18 -19.23 -16.65 -32.14
C PHE A 18 -17.71 -16.52 -31.97
N VAL A 19 -17.10 -15.54 -32.65
CA VAL A 19 -15.65 -15.29 -32.64
C VAL A 19 -15.28 -14.29 -31.53
N GLY A 20 -16.27 -13.59 -30.94
CA GLY A 20 -16.03 -12.55 -29.95
C GLY A 20 -15.95 -12.98 -28.48
N PHE A 21 -16.35 -14.20 -28.11
CA PHE A 21 -16.36 -14.61 -26.69
C PHE A 21 -15.05 -15.26 -26.25
N ALA A 22 -14.51 -16.19 -27.04
CA ALA A 22 -13.27 -16.89 -26.71
C ALA A 22 -12.05 -15.96 -26.67
N GLU A 23 -11.87 -15.09 -27.67
CA GLU A 23 -10.74 -14.14 -27.72
C GLU A 23 -10.73 -13.14 -26.56
N ASN A 24 -11.90 -12.79 -26.02
CA ASN A 24 -12.01 -11.88 -24.89
C ASN A 24 -11.67 -12.59 -23.56
N VAL A 25 -12.03 -13.86 -23.41
CA VAL A 25 -11.67 -14.67 -22.22
C VAL A 25 -10.15 -14.87 -22.13
N ASP A 26 -9.49 -15.15 -23.26
CA ASP A 26 -8.03 -15.34 -23.27
C ASP A 26 -7.26 -14.07 -22.86
N LYS A 27 -7.72 -12.89 -23.31
CA LYS A 27 -7.11 -11.59 -22.95
C LYS A 27 -7.37 -11.19 -21.50
N VAL A 28 -8.56 -11.49 -20.96
CA VAL A 28 -8.88 -11.26 -19.54
C VAL A 28 -7.99 -12.13 -18.66
N ASN A 29 -7.85 -13.41 -18.99
CA ASN A 29 -6.97 -14.34 -18.27
C ASN A 29 -5.50 -13.89 -18.29
N GLU A 30 -5.03 -13.35 -19.41
CA GLU A 30 -3.67 -12.80 -19.50
C GLU A 30 -3.47 -11.55 -18.63
N LYS A 31 -4.42 -10.60 -18.65
CA LYS A 31 -4.37 -9.39 -17.80
C LYS A 31 -4.34 -9.76 -16.33
N GLU A 32 -5.22 -10.68 -15.91
CA GLU A 32 -5.30 -11.16 -14.52
C GLU A 32 -4.01 -11.88 -14.11
N ALA A 33 -3.45 -12.73 -14.97
CA ALA A 33 -2.18 -13.40 -14.71
C ALA A 33 -1.01 -12.40 -14.55
N LYS A 34 -0.96 -11.37 -15.40
CA LYS A 34 0.04 -10.29 -15.32
C LYS A 34 -0.10 -9.46 -14.04
N LEU A 35 -1.33 -9.10 -13.67
CA LEU A 35 -1.61 -8.38 -12.43
C LEU A 35 -1.27 -9.21 -11.20
N GLU A 36 -1.54 -10.52 -11.21
CA GLU A 36 -1.18 -11.40 -10.12
C GLU A 36 0.34 -11.56 -9.99
N LEU A 37 1.06 -11.67 -11.12
CA LEU A 37 2.52 -11.67 -11.11
C LEU A 37 3.09 -10.33 -10.62
N GLY A 38 2.52 -9.22 -11.06
CA GLY A 38 2.84 -7.86 -10.60
C GLY A 38 2.61 -7.70 -9.10
N ARG A 39 1.49 -8.23 -8.58
CA ARG A 39 1.18 -8.25 -7.15
C ARG A 39 2.21 -9.05 -6.37
N LYS A 40 2.48 -10.30 -6.76
CA LYS A 40 3.45 -11.16 -6.07
C LYS A 40 4.83 -10.49 -5.99
N THR A 41 5.28 -9.93 -7.10
CA THR A 41 6.61 -9.31 -7.18
C THR A 41 6.66 -7.97 -6.45
N TYR A 42 5.56 -7.21 -6.42
CA TYR A 42 5.43 -6.04 -5.56
C TYR A 42 5.61 -6.39 -4.07
N TYR A 43 4.95 -7.44 -3.58
CA TYR A 43 5.06 -7.88 -2.18
C TYR A 43 6.42 -8.51 -1.85
N GLN A 44 7.21 -8.90 -2.84
CA GLN A 44 8.58 -9.35 -2.60
C GLN A 44 9.57 -8.18 -2.50
N ASN A 45 9.30 -7.08 -3.21
CA ASN A 45 10.31 -6.06 -3.47
C ASN A 45 9.99 -4.68 -2.88
N CYS A 46 8.74 -4.25 -2.98
CA CYS A 46 8.34 -2.84 -2.87
C CYS A 46 7.48 -2.53 -1.64
N TYR A 47 6.70 -3.49 -1.16
CA TYR A 47 5.67 -3.24 -0.13
C TYR A 47 6.19 -2.55 1.13
N ARG A 48 7.42 -2.85 1.59
CA ARG A 48 7.98 -2.29 2.83
C ARG A 48 7.96 -0.77 2.85
N CYS A 49 8.16 -0.14 1.69
CA CYS A 49 8.14 1.32 1.57
C CYS A 49 6.76 1.82 1.14
N HIS A 50 6.13 1.15 0.18
CA HIS A 50 4.91 1.63 -0.45
C HIS A 50 3.61 1.28 0.31
N GLU A 51 3.61 0.30 1.20
CA GLU A 51 2.41 0.01 1.99
C GLU A 51 2.20 1.04 3.10
N TYR A 52 3.31 1.60 3.62
CA TYR A 52 3.30 2.53 4.75
C TYR A 52 3.68 3.96 4.36
N GLY A 53 3.88 4.23 3.07
CA GLY A 53 4.25 5.55 2.55
C GLY A 53 5.59 6.06 3.07
N GLN A 54 6.56 5.16 3.32
CA GLN A 54 7.84 5.53 3.92
C GLN A 54 8.52 6.65 3.11
N ARG A 55 8.88 7.75 3.80
CA ARG A 55 9.54 8.92 3.20
C ARG A 55 8.80 9.51 1.99
N GLY A 56 7.47 9.47 1.98
CA GLY A 56 6.64 10.01 0.90
C GLY A 56 6.52 9.09 -0.31
N ALA A 57 6.81 7.80 -0.15
CA ALA A 57 6.48 6.80 -1.14
C ALA A 57 4.95 6.76 -1.38
N PRO A 58 4.48 6.64 -2.64
CA PRO A 58 3.05 6.55 -2.90
C PRO A 58 2.48 5.26 -2.33
N MET A 59 1.36 5.37 -1.61
CA MET A 59 0.67 4.26 -0.96
C MET A 59 -0.30 3.55 -1.88
N LEU A 60 -0.35 2.22 -1.80
CA LEU A 60 -1.34 1.43 -2.53
C LEU A 60 -2.76 1.90 -2.23
N GLY A 61 -3.55 2.09 -3.30
CA GLY A 61 -4.94 2.50 -3.26
C GLY A 61 -5.22 3.93 -2.77
N TYR A 62 -4.22 4.66 -2.26
CA TYR A 62 -4.42 6.02 -1.76
C TYR A 62 -4.37 7.02 -2.91
N GLU A 63 -5.51 7.23 -3.57
CA GLU A 63 -5.65 8.06 -4.78
C GLU A 63 -4.89 9.40 -4.76
N PRO A 64 -4.86 10.19 -3.67
CA PRO A 64 -4.11 11.44 -3.63
C PRO A 64 -2.62 11.30 -3.93
N ASP A 65 -2.01 10.14 -3.64
CA ASP A 65 -0.61 9.88 -3.97
C ASP A 65 -0.38 9.63 -5.47
N TRP A 66 -1.44 9.34 -6.23
CA TRP A 66 -1.38 8.86 -7.62
C TRP A 66 -1.90 9.85 -8.66
N GLU A 67 -2.74 10.83 -8.28
CA GLU A 67 -3.37 11.78 -9.22
C GLU A 67 -2.37 12.42 -10.20
N ASP A 68 -1.26 12.96 -9.69
CA ASP A 68 -0.21 13.56 -10.53
C ASP A 68 0.75 12.54 -11.13
N ARG A 69 0.93 11.40 -10.47
CA ARG A 69 1.85 10.34 -10.94
C ARG A 69 1.32 9.65 -12.19
N LEU A 70 0.01 9.42 -12.24
CA LEU A 70 -0.64 8.78 -13.40
C LEU A 70 -0.53 9.64 -14.66
N LYS A 71 -0.43 10.97 -14.52
CA LYS A 71 -0.23 11.91 -15.65
C LYS A 71 1.14 11.75 -16.33
N LEU A 72 2.13 11.19 -15.64
CA LEU A 72 3.46 10.93 -16.22
C LEU A 72 3.42 9.82 -17.27
N GLY A 73 2.41 8.95 -17.22
CA GLY A 73 2.32 7.77 -18.07
C GLY A 73 3.16 6.60 -17.54
N ARG A 74 2.86 5.42 -18.08
CA ARG A 74 3.41 4.14 -17.60
C ARG A 74 4.93 4.06 -17.67
N ASP A 75 5.52 4.46 -18.79
CA ASP A 75 6.97 4.31 -19.00
C ASP A 75 7.79 5.20 -18.05
N ALA A 76 7.34 6.44 -17.81
CA ALA A 76 8.01 7.33 -16.86
C ALA A 76 7.91 6.83 -15.40
N LEU A 77 6.82 6.13 -15.05
CA LEU A 77 6.72 5.47 -13.74
C LEU A 77 7.70 4.30 -13.65
N ILE A 78 7.85 3.50 -14.71
CA ILE A 78 8.84 2.41 -14.79
C ILE A 78 10.26 2.97 -14.67
N ASP A 79 10.57 4.06 -15.38
CA ASP A 79 11.87 4.73 -15.31
C ASP A 79 12.17 5.22 -13.90
N SER A 80 11.17 5.79 -13.21
CA SER A 80 11.31 6.20 -11.81
C SER A 80 11.71 5.03 -10.88
N VAL A 81 11.28 3.80 -11.17
CA VAL A 81 11.69 2.61 -10.42
C VAL A 81 13.11 2.18 -10.79
N ILE A 82 13.45 2.18 -12.08
CA ILE A 82 14.75 1.72 -12.58
C ILE A 82 15.87 2.66 -12.16
N GLU A 83 15.65 3.96 -12.32
CA GLU A 83 16.63 5.03 -12.09
C GLU A 83 16.59 5.56 -10.65
N GLY A 84 15.50 5.29 -9.93
CA GLY A 84 15.22 5.89 -8.63
C GLY A 84 14.63 7.29 -8.74
N LYS A 85 13.98 7.76 -7.67
CA LYS A 85 13.35 9.10 -7.61
C LYS A 85 13.17 9.55 -6.17
N GLY A 86 13.75 10.70 -5.81
CA GLY A 86 13.71 11.21 -4.43
C GLY A 86 14.35 10.21 -3.46
N PHE A 87 13.58 9.72 -2.48
CA PHE A 87 14.04 8.67 -1.55
C PHE A 87 13.89 7.24 -2.07
N MET A 88 13.27 7.04 -3.25
CA MET A 88 13.19 5.74 -3.91
C MET A 88 14.52 5.44 -4.59
N LEU A 89 15.22 4.41 -4.11
CA LEU A 89 16.51 3.99 -4.64
C LEU A 89 16.36 3.27 -5.99
N PRO A 90 17.37 3.33 -6.89
CA PRO A 90 17.36 2.62 -8.16
C PRO A 90 17.05 1.13 -7.97
N LYS A 91 16.10 0.61 -8.77
CA LYS A 91 15.60 -0.78 -8.71
C LYS A 91 15.17 -1.22 -7.32
N ALA A 92 14.76 -0.28 -6.46
CA ALA A 92 14.46 -0.51 -5.05
C ALA A 92 15.57 -1.27 -4.29
N THR A 93 16.85 -1.12 -4.71
CA THR A 93 18.01 -1.91 -4.22
C THR A 93 17.90 -3.42 -4.39
N ARG A 94 17.08 -3.88 -5.35
CA ARG A 94 16.88 -5.30 -5.65
C ARG A 94 17.57 -5.67 -6.95
N ASP A 95 17.89 -6.96 -7.11
CA ASP A 95 18.43 -7.50 -8.37
C ASP A 95 17.32 -7.70 -9.45
N ILE A 96 16.53 -6.66 -9.70
CA ILE A 96 15.49 -6.67 -10.74
C ILE A 96 16.14 -6.23 -12.06
N LYS A 97 16.37 -7.19 -12.95
CA LYS A 97 17.04 -6.93 -14.25
C LYS A 97 16.08 -6.61 -15.38
N SER A 98 14.83 -7.08 -15.31
CA SER A 98 13.86 -6.93 -16.39
C SER A 98 12.99 -5.67 -16.22
N ARG A 99 13.00 -4.80 -17.23
CA ARG A 99 12.07 -3.67 -17.35
C ARG A 99 10.62 -4.13 -17.37
N GLU A 100 10.34 -5.26 -18.00
CA GLU A 100 9.00 -5.84 -18.04
C GLU A 100 8.52 -6.22 -16.63
N MET A 101 9.37 -6.86 -15.83
CA MET A 101 9.04 -7.19 -14.44
C MET A 101 8.77 -5.94 -13.61
N VAL A 102 9.55 -4.87 -13.80
CA VAL A 102 9.26 -3.56 -13.19
C VAL A 102 7.90 -3.04 -13.65
N GLY A 103 7.60 -3.14 -14.95
CA GLY A 103 6.31 -2.80 -15.52
C GLY A 103 5.15 -3.50 -14.83
N LEU A 104 5.24 -4.82 -14.58
CA LEU A 104 4.18 -5.56 -13.89
C LEU A 104 3.94 -5.04 -12.46
N MET A 105 4.99 -4.68 -11.73
CA MET A 105 4.86 -4.09 -10.39
C MET A 105 4.19 -2.71 -10.45
N VAL A 106 4.58 -1.87 -11.41
CA VAL A 106 3.94 -0.55 -11.63
C VAL A 106 2.47 -0.74 -12.05
N ASP A 107 2.19 -1.68 -12.95
CA ASP A 107 0.84 -1.98 -13.41
C ASP A 107 -0.05 -2.41 -12.24
N TYR A 108 0.43 -3.30 -11.38
CA TYR A 108 -0.30 -3.68 -10.16
C TYR A 108 -0.54 -2.49 -9.24
N MET A 109 0.48 -1.67 -8.97
CA MET A 109 0.32 -0.52 -8.08
C MET A 109 -0.71 0.48 -8.63
N THR A 110 -0.62 0.83 -9.91
CA THR A 110 -1.55 1.75 -10.57
C THR A 110 -2.95 1.16 -10.69
N SER A 111 -3.10 -0.15 -10.92
CA SER A 111 -4.42 -0.80 -10.99
C SER A 111 -5.20 -0.68 -9.68
N THR A 112 -4.53 -0.51 -8.53
CA THR A 112 -5.21 -0.28 -7.24
C THR A 112 -6.01 1.02 -7.17
N VAL A 113 -5.75 1.96 -8.08
CA VAL A 113 -6.46 3.25 -8.18
C VAL A 113 -7.16 3.45 -9.53
N THR A 114 -6.81 2.69 -10.57
CA THR A 114 -7.41 2.82 -11.91
C THR A 114 -8.38 1.71 -12.29
N ASP A 115 -8.30 0.52 -11.69
CA ASP A 115 -9.19 -0.60 -12.01
C ASP A 115 -10.33 -0.69 -10.99
N GLU A 116 -11.56 -0.48 -11.45
CA GLU A 116 -12.74 -0.45 -10.58
C GLU A 116 -13.03 -1.79 -9.88
N ALA A 117 -12.70 -2.93 -10.48
CA ALA A 117 -12.89 -4.22 -9.82
C ALA A 117 -11.93 -4.37 -8.64
N ILE A 118 -10.67 -3.98 -8.83
CA ILE A 118 -9.66 -4.01 -7.77
C ILE A 118 -9.98 -2.99 -6.68
N LYS A 119 -10.25 -1.74 -7.05
CA LYS A 119 -10.59 -0.65 -6.12
C LYS A 119 -11.78 -1.01 -5.22
N ASN A 120 -12.77 -1.72 -5.78
CA ASN A 120 -13.97 -2.09 -5.04
C ASN A 120 -13.86 -3.40 -4.25
N SER A 121 -12.75 -4.15 -4.37
CA SER A 121 -12.53 -5.39 -3.61
C SER A 121 -12.49 -5.13 -2.09
N PRO A 122 -12.95 -6.08 -1.26
CA PRO A 122 -12.85 -5.95 0.19
C PRO A 122 -11.41 -5.79 0.69
N GLU A 123 -10.44 -6.50 0.13
CA GLU A 123 -9.03 -6.37 0.54
C GLU A 123 -8.50 -4.97 0.22
N MET A 124 -8.81 -4.46 -0.98
CA MET A 124 -8.35 -3.13 -1.38
C MET A 124 -9.02 -2.03 -0.55
N LYS A 125 -10.32 -2.12 -0.27
CA LYS A 125 -11.00 -1.18 0.63
C LYS A 125 -10.38 -1.15 2.02
N ALA A 126 -9.97 -2.31 2.55
CA ALA A 126 -9.25 -2.38 3.82
C ALA A 126 -7.85 -1.74 3.73
N GLN A 127 -7.12 -1.97 2.63
CA GLN A 127 -5.83 -1.32 2.38
C GLN A 127 -5.97 0.21 2.25
N VAL A 128 -6.93 0.71 1.47
CA VAL A 128 -7.20 2.15 1.30
C VAL A 128 -7.51 2.80 2.65
N LYS A 129 -8.31 2.14 3.49
CA LYS A 129 -8.57 2.61 4.86
C LYS A 129 -7.27 2.73 5.66
N ARG A 130 -6.40 1.71 5.62
CA ARG A 130 -5.08 1.75 6.28
C ARG A 130 -4.21 2.87 5.73
N SER A 131 -4.05 2.97 4.40
CA SER A 131 -3.26 4.03 3.76
C SER A 131 -3.75 5.43 4.16
N LYS A 132 -5.07 5.63 4.24
CA LYS A 132 -5.66 6.91 4.71
C LYS A 132 -5.36 7.18 6.19
N GLU A 133 -5.45 6.17 7.06
CA GLU A 133 -5.07 6.29 8.47
C GLU A 133 -3.59 6.66 8.62
N LEU A 134 -2.70 6.02 7.86
CA LEU A 134 -1.26 6.29 7.88
C LEU A 134 -0.91 7.67 7.28
N ALA A 135 -1.57 8.08 6.19
CA ALA A 135 -1.43 9.42 5.61
C ALA A 135 -1.78 10.51 6.64
N ASN A 136 -2.89 10.33 7.37
CA ASN A 136 -3.29 11.23 8.44
C ASN A 136 -2.26 11.21 9.59
N GLY A 137 -1.82 10.03 10.00
CA GLY A 137 -0.81 9.87 11.05
C GLY A 137 0.50 10.59 10.71
N MET A 138 0.99 10.42 9.49
CA MET A 138 2.18 11.11 8.98
C MET A 138 2.00 12.63 8.97
N LYS A 139 0.85 13.12 8.50
CA LYS A 139 0.52 14.55 8.49
C LYS A 139 0.58 15.14 9.89
N PHE A 140 -0.09 14.53 10.86
CA PHE A 140 -0.12 15.03 12.23
C PHE A 140 1.22 14.82 12.97
N TYR A 141 1.95 13.75 12.66
CA TYR A 141 3.31 13.54 13.16
C TYR A 141 4.24 14.71 12.76
N GLY A 142 4.15 15.15 11.49
CA GLY A 142 4.91 16.28 10.97
C GLY A 142 4.59 17.63 11.61
N GLN A 143 3.43 17.78 12.27
CA GLN A 143 3.05 19.04 12.91
C GLN A 143 3.70 19.25 14.29
N ALA A 144 3.95 18.17 15.04
CA ALA A 144 4.36 18.30 16.45
C ALA A 144 5.40 17.27 16.90
N CYS A 145 5.33 16.04 16.40
CA CYS A 145 6.09 14.92 16.95
C CYS A 145 7.50 14.82 16.34
N PHE A 146 7.66 15.21 15.07
CA PHE A 146 8.90 15.00 14.32
C PHE A 146 10.14 15.65 14.96
N SER A 147 9.97 16.80 15.61
CA SER A 147 11.07 17.58 16.20
C SER A 147 11.85 16.80 17.26
N CYS A 148 11.18 15.90 17.99
CA CYS A 148 11.78 15.05 19.01
C CYS A 148 12.00 13.62 18.50
N HIS A 149 11.01 13.04 17.81
CA HIS A 149 11.03 11.63 17.42
C HIS A 149 11.84 11.31 16.15
N ASN A 150 12.22 12.29 15.33
CA ASN A 150 13.18 12.04 14.24
C ASN A 150 14.62 11.93 14.75
N THR A 151 14.98 12.72 15.76
CA THR A 151 16.37 12.86 16.23
C THR A 151 16.63 12.08 17.51
N GLY A 152 15.57 11.66 18.22
CA GLY A 152 15.66 11.07 19.55
C GLY A 152 15.98 12.11 20.63
N ARG A 153 15.54 13.36 20.42
CA ARG A 153 15.80 14.48 21.34
C ARG A 153 15.37 14.11 22.75
N ASN A 154 16.22 14.39 23.74
CA ASN A 154 15.97 14.11 25.15
C ASN A 154 15.63 12.63 25.46
N GLY A 155 16.10 11.69 24.64
CA GLY A 155 15.80 10.27 24.79
C GLY A 155 14.43 9.85 24.23
N ALA A 156 13.81 10.67 23.38
CA ALA A 156 12.59 10.28 22.68
C ALA A 156 12.85 9.01 21.82
N PRO A 157 11.91 8.05 21.78
CA PRO A 157 12.06 6.87 20.92
C PRO A 157 12.03 7.31 19.45
N ARG A 158 13.08 6.97 18.70
CA ARG A 158 13.23 7.40 17.31
C ARG A 158 12.24 6.68 16.40
N LEU A 159 11.72 7.39 15.40
CA LEU A 159 10.91 6.76 14.33
C LEU A 159 11.74 5.68 13.63
N GLY A 160 11.17 4.49 13.46
CA GLY A 160 11.84 3.34 12.84
C GLY A 160 12.88 2.61 13.71
N ASP A 161 13.12 3.04 14.95
CA ASP A 161 14.09 2.39 15.85
C ASP A 161 13.44 1.20 16.57
N GLY A 162 13.56 0.01 15.96
CA GLY A 162 12.99 -1.23 16.51
C GLY A 162 13.33 -1.47 17.97
N LEU A 163 14.61 -1.29 18.35
CA LEU A 163 15.07 -1.51 19.73
C LEU A 163 14.43 -0.53 20.70
N ALA A 164 14.31 0.75 20.33
CA ALA A 164 13.62 1.73 21.15
C ALA A 164 12.12 1.41 21.31
N TRP A 165 11.50 0.75 20.33
CA TRP A 165 10.06 0.49 20.31
C TRP A 165 9.64 -0.91 20.77
N ASP A 166 10.56 -1.86 20.94
CA ASP A 166 10.22 -3.27 21.21
C ASP A 166 9.38 -3.48 22.49
N GLU A 167 9.72 -2.83 23.60
CA GLU A 167 8.89 -2.89 24.81
C GLU A 167 7.68 -1.95 24.77
N ARG A 168 7.74 -0.90 23.96
CA ARG A 168 6.65 0.10 23.84
C ARG A 168 5.48 -0.46 23.05
N LYS A 169 5.74 -1.13 21.92
CA LYS A 169 4.70 -1.73 21.08
C LYS A 169 3.92 -2.82 21.80
N LYS A 170 4.55 -3.54 22.74
CA LYS A 170 3.90 -4.57 23.59
C LYS A 170 2.81 -4.01 24.50
N GLN A 171 2.83 -2.71 24.82
CA GLN A 171 1.79 -2.08 25.64
C GLN A 171 0.48 -1.87 24.87
N GLY A 172 0.50 -1.99 23.55
CA GLY A 172 -0.66 -1.79 22.69
C GLY A 172 -0.94 -0.32 22.37
N ILE A 173 -1.70 -0.10 21.30
CA ILE A 173 -1.99 1.24 20.76
C ILE A 173 -2.72 2.10 21.80
N GLU A 174 -3.68 1.55 22.53
CA GLU A 174 -4.47 2.32 23.51
C GLU A 174 -3.62 2.94 24.61
N VAL A 175 -2.67 2.19 25.15
CA VAL A 175 -1.76 2.69 26.21
C VAL A 175 -0.84 3.76 25.64
N LEU A 176 -0.28 3.54 24.46
CA LEU A 176 0.56 4.52 23.78
C LEU A 176 -0.22 5.82 23.51
N VAL A 177 -1.47 5.74 23.05
CA VAL A 177 -2.34 6.91 22.84
C VAL A 177 -2.57 7.66 24.15
N LYS A 178 -2.84 6.96 25.26
CA LYS A 178 -2.99 7.59 26.58
C LYS A 178 -1.72 8.32 27.00
N HIS A 179 -0.54 7.73 26.79
CA HIS A 179 0.75 8.38 27.04
C HIS A 179 0.94 9.64 26.20
N VAL A 180 0.57 9.62 24.91
CA VAL A 180 0.65 10.83 24.08
C VAL A 180 -0.32 11.90 24.59
N ILE A 181 -1.56 11.54 24.92
CA ILE A 181 -2.59 12.49 25.38
C ILE A 181 -2.19 13.14 26.71
N ALA A 182 -1.73 12.35 27.69
CA ALA A 182 -1.42 12.83 29.04
C ALA A 182 0.02 13.33 29.20
N GLY A 183 0.90 13.08 28.22
CA GLY A 183 2.34 13.15 28.41
C GLY A 183 2.88 11.93 29.14
N HIS A 184 4.16 11.62 28.96
CA HIS A 184 4.79 10.47 29.60
C HIS A 184 6.31 10.66 29.72
N GLY A 185 6.83 10.62 30.95
CA GLY A 185 8.24 10.91 31.22
C GLY A 185 8.61 12.31 30.73
N ARG A 186 9.54 12.40 29.77
CA ARG A 186 9.96 13.66 29.14
C ARG A 186 9.09 14.06 27.94
N MET A 187 8.15 13.21 27.52
CA MET A 187 7.21 13.53 26.44
C MET A 187 6.13 14.47 26.97
N ILE A 188 6.06 15.66 26.40
CA ILE A 188 5.05 16.68 26.74
C ILE A 188 3.64 16.27 26.28
N VAL A 189 2.63 16.76 26.99
CA VAL A 189 1.19 16.57 26.70
C VAL A 189 0.91 16.82 25.21
N LYS A 190 0.37 15.83 24.50
CA LYS A 190 0.02 15.87 23.08
C LYS A 190 1.17 16.29 22.16
N GLY A 191 2.42 16.10 22.58
CA GLY A 191 3.59 16.59 21.82
C GLY A 191 3.66 18.12 21.72
N GLY A 192 2.97 18.85 22.60
CA GLY A 192 2.89 20.32 22.55
C GLY A 192 1.96 20.84 21.45
N SER A 193 1.16 19.96 20.85
CA SER A 193 0.21 20.33 19.80
C SER A 193 -1.15 20.73 20.35
N ASP A 194 -1.94 21.39 19.50
CA ASP A 194 -3.35 21.69 19.70
C ASP A 194 -4.28 20.55 19.25
N ILE A 195 -3.74 19.37 18.93
CA ILE A 195 -4.51 18.22 18.44
C ILE A 195 -5.46 17.72 19.54
N GLN A 196 -6.74 18.02 19.39
CA GLN A 196 -7.75 17.66 20.40
C GLN A 196 -8.33 16.25 20.25
N SER A 197 -8.41 15.73 19.02
CA SER A 197 -9.03 14.43 18.74
C SER A 197 -8.10 13.27 19.09
N SER A 198 -8.60 12.33 19.90
CA SER A 198 -7.90 11.08 20.21
C SER A 198 -7.66 10.23 18.96
N GLN A 199 -8.57 10.26 17.98
CA GLN A 199 -8.43 9.54 16.71
C GLN A 199 -7.25 10.06 15.88
N LYS A 200 -7.02 11.39 15.89
CA LYS A 200 -5.83 11.97 15.25
C LYS A 200 -4.56 11.51 15.95
N ILE A 201 -4.54 11.50 17.28
CA ILE A 201 -3.39 11.00 18.06
C ILE A 201 -3.17 9.50 17.81
N GLU A 202 -4.23 8.70 17.75
CA GLU A 202 -4.15 7.28 17.40
C GLU A 202 -3.55 7.07 16.02
N SER A 203 -3.91 7.89 15.03
CA SER A 203 -3.32 7.81 13.70
C SER A 203 -1.81 8.09 13.72
N ILE A 204 -1.33 9.01 14.57
CA ILE A 204 0.11 9.27 14.75
C ILE A 204 0.79 8.04 15.33
N VAL A 205 0.23 7.44 16.39
CA VAL A 205 0.78 6.24 17.01
C VAL A 205 0.84 5.09 16.00
N LYS A 206 -0.24 4.85 15.25
CA LYS A 206 -0.29 3.86 14.17
C LYS A 206 0.78 4.11 13.11
N TYR A 207 0.97 5.36 12.69
CA TYR A 207 2.02 5.73 11.75
C TYR A 207 3.43 5.46 12.31
N MET A 208 3.69 5.80 13.57
CA MET A 208 4.99 5.52 14.17
C MET A 208 5.27 4.02 14.26
N LEU A 209 4.27 3.22 14.66
CA LEU A 209 4.39 1.77 14.74
C LEU A 209 4.54 1.12 13.35
N SER A 210 3.87 1.62 12.32
CA SER A 210 3.98 1.06 10.96
C SER A 210 5.40 1.18 10.38
N THR A 211 6.22 2.09 10.89
CA THR A 211 7.65 2.16 10.50
C THR A 211 8.52 1.04 11.08
N LEU A 212 7.98 0.23 12.00
CA LEU A 212 8.67 -0.87 12.67
C LEU A 212 8.35 -2.23 12.07
N GLU A 213 7.19 -2.36 11.42
CA GLU A 213 6.66 -3.66 10.99
C GLU A 213 7.38 -4.17 9.72
N PRO A 214 7.97 -5.39 9.75
CA PRO A 214 7.99 -6.23 8.57
C PRO A 214 6.54 -6.63 8.26
N SER A 215 6.10 -6.64 6.99
CA SER A 215 4.71 -7.04 6.65
C SER A 215 4.26 -8.27 7.41
N LEU A 216 2.99 -8.28 7.78
CA LEU A 216 2.22 -9.49 8.03
C LEU A 216 2.55 -10.51 6.93
N ASN A 217 3.19 -11.61 7.33
CA ASN A 217 3.37 -12.79 6.50
C ASN A 217 2.02 -13.50 6.33
#